data_AF-A0A9P8F555-F1
#
_entry.id   AF-A0A9P8F555-F1
#
_cell.length_a   1.000
_cell.length_b   1.000
_cell.length_c   1.000
_cell.angle_alpha   90.00
_cell.angle_beta   90.00
_cell.angle_gamma   90.00
#
_symmetry.space_group_name_H-M   'P 1'
#
loop_
_entity.id
_entity.type
_entity.pdbx_description
1 polymer ?
#
loop_
_entity_poly.entity_id
_entity_poly.type
_entity_poly.pdbx_seq_one_letter_code
_entity_poly.pdbx_strand_id
1 'polypeptide(L)'
;IKLQEAIKMVKESKIGMGVGTPQRLIDLFDDGALSAGRLERIIIDASHIDSKKRGILDMKEVESPLIKLLTRPSFKEKYNEDKMKKIELIFY
;
A
#
# COMPACT_ATOMS: atom_id res chain seq x y z
N ILE A 1 -17.35 1.68 0.48
CA ILE A 1 -17.08 3.01 -0.11
C ILE A 1 -16.70 2.85 -1.57
N LYS A 2 -17.35 3.60 -2.46
CA LYS A 2 -17.05 3.63 -3.89
C LYS A 2 -15.71 4.35 -4.13
N LEU A 3 -15.02 4.08 -5.24
CA LEU A 3 -13.69 4.67 -5.49
C LEU A 3 -13.73 6.20 -5.49
N GLN A 4 -14.74 6.81 -6.12
CA GLN A 4 -14.89 8.27 -6.18
C GLN A 4 -15.10 8.91 -4.80
N GLU A 5 -15.84 8.25 -3.92
CA GLU A 5 -16.00 8.71 -2.53
C GLU A 5 -14.67 8.62 -1.77
N ALA A 6 -13.89 7.57 -2.00
CA ALA A 6 -12.57 7.42 -1.40
C ALA A 6 -11.59 8.49 -1.89
N ILE A 7 -11.59 8.79 -3.19
CA ILE A 7 -10.78 9.87 -3.78
C ILE A 7 -11.13 11.21 -3.13
N LYS A 8 -12.43 11.53 -3.04
CA LYS A 8 -12.91 12.77 -2.42
C LYS A 8 -12.45 12.87 -0.96
N MET A 9 -12.68 11.82 -0.17
CA MET A 9 -12.29 11.77 1.23
C MET A 9 -10.79 11.99 1.43
N VAL A 10 -9.95 11.34 0.61
CA VAL A 10 -8.49 11.45 0.69
C VAL A 10 -8.02 12.86 0.31
N LYS A 11 -8.62 13.48 -0.71
CA LYS A 11 -8.29 14.85 -1.13
C LYS A 11 -8.71 15.91 -0.10
N GLU A 12 -9.80 15.68 0.61
CA GLU A 12 -10.34 16.61 1.61
C GLU A 12 -9.72 16.43 3.01
N SER A 13 -9.03 15.31 3.26
CA SER A 13 -8.55 14.95 4.60
C SER A 13 -7.02 14.80 4.65
N LYS A 14 -6.41 15.17 5.78
CA LYS A 14 -5.02 14.81 6.06
C LYS A 14 -4.96 13.38 6.60
N ILE A 15 -4.52 12.44 5.75
CA ILE A 15 -4.38 11.03 6.13
C ILE A 15 -2.96 10.75 6.63
N GLY A 16 -2.83 10.38 7.90
CA GLY A 16 -1.56 9.92 8.49
C GLY A 16 -1.26 8.44 8.26
N MET A 17 -2.31 7.61 8.15
CA MET A 17 -2.21 6.17 7.87
C MET A 17 -3.36 5.75 6.95
N GLY A 18 -3.03 5.19 5.78
CA GLY A 18 -3.99 4.63 4.85
C GLY A 18 -4.06 3.11 5.00
N VAL A 19 -5.19 2.58 5.46
CA VAL A 19 -5.43 1.13 5.57
C VAL A 19 -6.39 0.70 4.47
N GLY A 20 -6.02 -0.32 3.72
CA GLY A 20 -6.86 -0.84 2.64
C GLY A 20 -6.23 -2.00 1.90
N THR A 21 -6.99 -2.57 0.96
CA THR A 21 -6.47 -3.62 0.10
C THR A 21 -5.44 -3.05 -0.89
N PRO A 22 -4.44 -3.84 -1.32
CA PRO A 22 -3.40 -3.34 -2.22
C PRO A 22 -3.94 -2.69 -3.49
N GLN A 23 -4.98 -3.28 -4.10
CA GLN A 23 -5.62 -2.72 -5.30
C GLN A 23 -6.22 -1.33 -5.03
N ARG A 24 -6.90 -1.14 -3.88
CA ARG A 24 -7.50 0.16 -3.55
C ARG A 24 -6.45 1.23 -3.38
N LEU A 25 -5.32 0.89 -2.74
CA LEU A 25 -4.21 1.83 -2.56
C LEU A 25 -3.61 2.20 -3.92
N ILE A 26 -3.40 1.24 -4.82
CA ILE A 26 -2.95 1.49 -6.19
C ILE A 26 -3.86 2.47 -6.90
N ASP A 27 -5.18 2.24 -6.89
CA ASP A 27 -6.14 3.11 -7.58
C ASP A 27 -6.08 4.56 -7.06
N LEU A 28 -5.89 4.75 -5.74
CA LEU A 28 -5.77 6.06 -5.11
C LEU A 28 -4.43 6.75 -5.42
N PHE A 29 -3.34 5.99 -5.55
CA PHE A 29 -2.05 6.51 -6.00
C PHE A 29 -2.08 6.88 -7.49
N ASP A 30 -2.78 6.10 -8.33
CA ASP A 30 -2.90 6.35 -9.77
C ASP A 30 -3.80 7.55 -10.08
N ASP A 31 -4.87 7.77 -9.30
CA ASP A 31 -5.67 9.02 -9.37
C ASP A 31 -4.88 10.25 -8.89
N GLY A 32 -3.82 10.06 -8.09
CA GLY A 32 -3.07 11.13 -7.45
C GLY A 32 -3.75 11.70 -6.19
N ALA A 33 -4.84 11.09 -5.72
CA ALA A 33 -5.45 11.42 -4.43
C ALA A 33 -4.48 11.14 -3.27
N LEU A 34 -3.80 9.98 -3.31
CA LEU A 34 -2.80 9.61 -2.32
C LEU A 34 -1.40 9.92 -2.85
N SER A 35 -0.56 10.57 -2.04
CA SER A 35 0.83 10.89 -2.39
C SER A 35 1.81 10.01 -1.61
N ALA A 36 2.82 9.49 -2.31
CA ALA A 36 3.95 8.79 -1.70
C ALA A 36 4.99 9.74 -1.09
N GLY A 37 4.86 11.06 -1.27
CA GLY A 37 5.90 12.05 -1.01
C GLY A 37 6.45 12.01 0.42
N ARG A 38 5.58 11.79 1.42
CA ARG A 38 5.94 11.68 2.85
C ARG A 38 5.64 10.31 3.45
N LEU A 39 5.56 9.27 2.62
CA LEU A 39 5.36 7.91 3.11
C LEU A 39 6.63 7.44 3.81
N GLU A 40 6.51 7.08 5.09
CA GLU A 40 7.63 6.62 5.93
C GLU A 40 7.60 5.10 6.15
N ARG A 41 6.41 4.50 6.19
CA ARG A 41 6.23 3.10 6.54
C ARG A 41 5.08 2.46 5.80
N ILE A 42 5.29 1.22 5.38
CA ILE A 42 4.25 0.33 4.89
C ILE A 42 4.18 -0.85 5.85
N ILE A 43 3.00 -1.06 6.44
CA ILE A 43 2.71 -2.17 7.33
C ILE A 43 1.82 -3.14 6.56
N ILE A 44 2.23 -4.39 6.48
CA ILE A 44 1.50 -5.48 5.83
C ILE A 44 1.10 -6.47 6.91
N ASP A 45 -0.22 -6.60 7.11
CA ASP A 45 -0.77 -7.71 7.85
C ASP A 45 -0.72 -8.97 6.98
N ALA A 46 0.23 -9.84 7.29
CA ALA A 46 0.45 -11.15 6.68
C ALA A 46 -0.05 -12.29 7.59
N SER A 47 -0.69 -11.98 8.71
CA SER A 47 -1.18 -12.95 9.68
C SER A 47 -2.41 -13.73 9.20
N HIS A 48 -3.13 -13.20 8.20
CA HIS A 48 -4.31 -13.86 7.65
C HIS A 48 -3.95 -15.12 6.86
N ILE A 49 -4.53 -16.24 7.28
CA ILE A 49 -4.42 -17.54 6.62
C ILE A 49 -5.83 -18.00 6.24
N ASP A 50 -6.02 -18.35 4.97
CA ASP A 50 -7.33 -18.83 4.47
C ASP A 50 -7.63 -20.28 4.90
N SER A 51 -8.82 -20.77 4.57
CA SER A 51 -9.24 -22.15 4.88
C SER A 51 -8.40 -23.23 4.18
N LYS A 52 -7.62 -22.87 3.16
CA LYS A 52 -6.70 -23.74 2.42
C LYS A 52 -5.25 -23.61 2.91
N LYS A 53 -5.02 -22.94 4.04
CA LYS A 53 -3.69 -22.67 4.63
C LYS A 53 -2.77 -21.85 3.72
N ARG A 54 -3.35 -20.96 2.91
CA ARG A 54 -2.62 -20.03 2.05
C ARG A 54 -2.51 -18.68 2.74
N GLY A 55 -1.31 -18.11 2.74
CA GLY A 55 -1.06 -16.75 3.20
C GLY A 55 -1.22 -15.72 2.08
N ILE A 56 -0.92 -14.46 2.40
CA ILE A 56 -1.06 -13.33 1.48
C ILE A 56 -0.20 -13.45 0.20
N LEU A 57 0.91 -14.19 0.27
CA LEU A 57 1.81 -14.43 -0.87
C LEU A 57 1.43 -15.67 -1.69
N ASP A 58 0.59 -16.57 -1.16
CA ASP A 58 0.17 -17.79 -1.86
C ASP A 58 -1.11 -17.59 -2.69
N MET A 59 -1.86 -16.54 -2.39
CA MET A 59 -3.08 -16.16 -3.08
C MET A 59 -2.78 -15.20 -4.21
N LYS A 60 -2.71 -15.69 -5.46
CA LYS A 60 -2.36 -14.87 -6.64
C LYS A 60 -3.19 -13.58 -6.77
N GLU A 61 -4.46 -13.64 -6.39
CA GLU A 61 -5.39 -12.52 -6.39
C GLU A 61 -4.96 -11.36 -5.47
N VAL A 62 -4.18 -11.65 -4.41
CA VAL A 62 -3.67 -10.65 -3.47
C VAL A 62 -2.17 -10.41 -3.66
N GLU A 63 -1.41 -11.46 -3.96
CA GLU A 63 0.03 -11.40 -4.25
C GLU A 63 0.31 -10.42 -5.39
N SER A 64 -0.38 -10.56 -6.53
CA SER A 64 -0.13 -9.72 -7.70
C SER A 64 -0.28 -8.21 -7.43
N PRO A 65 -1.41 -7.73 -6.87
CA PRO A 65 -1.53 -6.32 -6.54
C PRO A 65 -0.61 -5.89 -5.39
N LEU A 66 -0.28 -6.77 -4.44
CA LEU A 66 0.70 -6.47 -3.40
C LEU A 66 2.10 -6.21 -3.98
N ILE A 67 2.59 -7.12 -4.84
CA ILE A 67 3.88 -6.96 -5.51
C ILE A 67 3.89 -5.72 -6.39
N LYS A 68 2.81 -5.46 -7.14
CA LYS A 68 2.69 -4.24 -7.96
C LYS A 68 2.75 -2.97 -7.12
N LEU A 69 2.08 -2.96 -5.96
CA LEU A 69 2.12 -1.84 -5.02
C LEU A 69 3.54 -1.64 -4.50
N LEU A 70 4.18 -2.69 -3.96
CA LEU A 70 5.52 -2.61 -3.37
C LEU A 70 6.61 -2.29 -4.38
N THR A 71 6.44 -2.67 -5.65
CA THR A 71 7.42 -2.44 -6.72
C THR A 71 7.21 -1.15 -7.50
N ARG A 72 6.26 -0.30 -7.09
CA ARG A 72 6.00 1.00 -7.71
C ARG A 72 7.30 1.84 -7.73
N PRO A 73 7.66 2.51 -8.84
CA PRO A 73 8.90 3.28 -8.95
C PRO A 73 9.10 4.29 -7.81
N SER A 74 8.02 4.98 -7.42
CA SER A 74 8.01 5.97 -6.34
C SER A 74 8.39 5.41 -4.96
N PHE A 75 8.22 4.10 -4.74
CA PHE A 75 8.67 3.44 -3.51
C PHE A 75 10.07 2.86 -3.67
N LYS A 76 10.38 2.29 -4.85
CA LYS A 76 11.68 1.71 -5.16
C LYS A 76 12.83 2.69 -4.97
N GLU A 77 12.66 3.92 -5.44
CA GLU A 77 13.65 4.98 -5.24
C GLU A 77 13.93 5.21 -3.75
N LYS A 78 12.88 5.17 -2.93
CA LYS A 78 12.94 5.41 -1.48
C LYS A 78 13.46 4.23 -0.68
N TYR A 79 13.41 2.99 -1.17
CA TYR A 79 13.96 1.85 -0.43
C TYR A 79 15.48 1.93 -0.27
N ASN A 80 16.17 2.58 -1.22
CA ASN A 80 17.62 2.69 -1.26
C ASN A 80 18.15 4.05 -0.76
N GLU A 81 17.27 4.93 -0.31
CA GLU A 81 17.66 6.22 0.26
C GLU A 81 18.25 6.06 1.68
N ASP A 82 18.92 7.13 2.13
CA ASP A 82 19.56 7.22 3.44
C ASP A 82 18.63 6.82 4.60
N LYS A 83 19.18 6.38 5.73
CA LYS A 83 18.38 5.77 6.84
C LYS A 83 17.20 6.63 7.34
N MET A 84 17.27 7.95 7.17
CA MET A 84 16.22 8.91 7.58
C MET A 84 15.08 9.08 6.56
N LYS A 85 15.27 8.65 5.30
CA LYS A 85 14.29 8.82 4.21
C LYS A 85 13.79 7.50 3.64
N LYS A 86 14.35 6.37 4.09
CA LYS A 86 13.93 5.06 3.66
C LYS A 86 12.48 4.77 4.05
N ILE A 87 11.75 4.07 3.19
CA ILE A 87 10.47 3.46 3.56
C ILE A 87 10.75 2.17 4.34
N GLU A 88 10.16 2.04 5.53
CA GLU A 88 10.21 0.80 6.30
C GLU A 88 9.09 -0.16 5.88
N LEU A 89 9.46 -1.41 5.56
CA LEU A 89 8.53 -2.51 5.33
C LEU A 89 8.41 -3.35 6.61
N ILE A 90 7.22 -3.38 7.20
CA ILE A 90 6.94 -4.18 8.40
C ILE A 90 5.88 -5.23 8.05
N PHE A 91 6.20 -6.48 8.34
CA PHE A 91 5.28 -7.60 8.19
C PHE A 91 4.84 -8.05 9.59
N TYR A 92 3.53 -8.21 9.78
CA TYR A 92 2.94 -8.72 11.02
C TYR A 92 2.15 -10.00 10.75
#